data_AF-A0A3Q1EDZ2-F1
#
_entry.id   AF-A0A3Q1EDZ2-F1
#
_cell.length_a   1.000
_cell.length_b   1.000
_cell.length_c   1.000
_cell.angle_alpha   90.00
_cell.angle_beta   90.00
_cell.angle_gamma   90.00
#
_symmetry.space_group_name_H-M   'P 1'
#
loop_
_entity.id
_entity.type
_entity.pdbx_description
1 polymer ?
#
loop_
_entity_poly.entity_id
_entity_poly.type
_entity_poly.pdbx_seq_one_letter_code
_entity_poly.pdbx_strand_id
1 'polypeptide(L)'
;LSDLPEDAVGRRVSCGGERATVRFVGPVPPTTGLWLGVEWDNPDRGKHDGSHEGVSYFTCRHPTGGSFVRPVKASFGVDYLAAVRQVYEMDTEDVLSEDVSSSSSKRIKWFIKERSFQSLTSVLLGGREVNGCGADGEIRKTTPNVEWLDLSGTLLSCWEDVSSITEQLVRLEGLQLSSNRLTLPSDCLAHRHAFCSLKVLVLNSSQLTWPQVCTRHPSIISLDVFLYFFFCLFVLQLKNVWYRAHQHVGDLPPISHLSPIWGNVCFKAGRADGGFRTWAHKGVQKVADLYKDGSLLTFDQVCQTYDIPKKHFLKIFTSKTFHHVKIQTH
;
A
#
# COMPACT_ATOMS: atom_id res chain seq x y z
N LEU A 1 -19.95 28.24 -3.41
CA LEU A 1 -19.24 27.39 -2.44
C LEU A 1 -18.45 26.39 -3.28
N SER A 2 -17.16 26.18 -3.02
CA SER A 2 -16.47 25.05 -3.68
C SER A 2 -17.27 23.79 -3.34
N ASP A 3 -17.74 23.05 -4.34
CA ASP A 3 -18.51 21.81 -4.16
C ASP A 3 -17.60 20.77 -3.52
N LEU A 4 -17.52 20.81 -2.20
CA LEU A 4 -16.86 19.77 -1.42
C LEU A 4 -17.75 18.53 -1.49
N PRO A 5 -17.15 17.34 -1.54
CA PRO A 5 -17.92 16.11 -1.41
C PRO A 5 -18.73 16.11 -0.11
N GLU A 6 -19.99 15.68 -0.16
CA GLU A 6 -20.83 15.55 1.05
C GLU A 6 -20.19 14.60 2.07
N ASP A 7 -19.43 13.62 1.58
CA ASP A 7 -18.67 12.63 2.34
C ASP A 7 -17.24 13.09 2.66
N ALA A 8 -16.94 14.40 2.61
CA ALA A 8 -15.57 14.90 2.78
C ALA A 8 -14.91 14.48 4.10
N VAL A 9 -15.65 14.36 5.21
CA VAL A 9 -15.10 13.89 6.49
C VAL A 9 -14.72 12.42 6.40
N GLY A 10 -13.49 12.09 6.76
CA GLY A 10 -12.91 10.74 6.66
C GLY A 10 -12.13 10.52 5.36
N ARG A 11 -12.39 11.31 4.30
CA ARG A 11 -11.63 11.23 3.06
C ARG A 11 -10.20 11.74 3.22
N ARG A 12 -9.35 11.21 2.37
CA ARG A 12 -7.94 11.60 2.25
C ARG A 12 -7.81 12.76 1.30
N VAL A 13 -6.88 13.67 1.62
CA VAL A 13 -6.57 14.83 0.80
C VAL A 13 -5.07 15.03 0.69
N SER A 14 -4.65 15.69 -0.38
CA SER A 14 -3.30 16.22 -0.56
C SER A 14 -3.34 17.75 -0.42
N CYS A 15 -2.44 18.29 0.38
CA CYS A 15 -2.37 19.71 0.69
C CYS A 15 -0.92 20.19 0.59
N GLY A 16 -0.54 20.69 -0.59
CA GLY A 16 0.83 21.12 -0.87
C GLY A 16 1.82 19.96 -0.78
N GLY A 17 1.49 18.83 -1.43
CA GLY A 17 2.32 17.62 -1.51
C GLY A 17 2.24 16.68 -0.29
N GLU A 18 1.70 17.16 0.83
CA GLU A 18 1.54 16.38 2.05
C GLU A 18 0.14 15.77 2.15
N ARG A 19 0.07 14.56 2.70
CA ARG A 19 -1.18 13.80 2.83
C ARG A 19 -1.82 14.01 4.20
N ALA A 20 -3.14 14.10 4.20
CA ALA A 20 -3.93 14.23 5.42
C ALA A 20 -5.27 13.52 5.29
N THR A 21 -5.94 13.35 6.43
CA THR A 21 -7.32 12.90 6.52
C THR A 21 -8.20 14.06 7.01
N VAL A 22 -9.30 14.34 6.32
CA VAL A 22 -10.27 15.34 6.75
C VAL A 22 -11.00 14.82 7.98
N ARG A 23 -11.03 15.63 9.06
CA ARG A 23 -11.68 15.33 10.33
C ARG A 23 -12.85 16.26 10.64
N PHE A 24 -12.90 17.42 10.00
CA PHE A 24 -13.94 18.42 10.21
C PHE A 24 -14.17 19.23 8.94
N VAL A 25 -15.42 19.60 8.68
CA VAL A 25 -15.81 20.54 7.63
C VAL A 25 -16.78 21.54 8.25
N GLY A 26 -16.42 22.83 8.26
CA GLY A 26 -17.29 23.84 8.87
C GLY A 26 -16.62 25.18 9.14
N PRO A 27 -17.38 26.14 9.71
CA PRO A 27 -16.85 27.42 10.16
C PRO A 27 -16.00 27.24 11.42
N VAL A 28 -14.99 28.11 11.59
CA VAL A 28 -14.08 28.11 12.74
C VAL A 28 -13.96 29.54 13.27
N PRO A 29 -14.92 30.02 14.10
CA PRO A 29 -14.86 31.37 14.66
C PRO A 29 -13.55 31.64 15.43
N PRO A 30 -13.07 32.90 15.44
CA PRO A 30 -13.64 34.09 14.80
C PRO A 30 -13.34 34.19 13.31
N THR A 31 -12.64 33.22 12.72
CA THR A 31 -12.29 33.26 11.30
C THR A 31 -13.52 33.09 10.41
N THR A 32 -13.51 33.75 9.26
CA THR A 32 -14.62 33.72 8.30
C THR A 32 -14.49 32.58 7.30
N GLY A 33 -15.63 32.12 6.79
CA GLY A 33 -15.71 31.13 5.72
C GLY A 33 -15.53 29.68 6.18
N LEU A 34 -15.53 28.78 5.20
CA LEU A 34 -15.43 27.34 5.42
C LEU A 34 -13.98 26.89 5.59
N TRP A 35 -13.77 25.91 6.47
CA TRP A 35 -12.50 25.28 6.73
C TRP A 35 -12.63 23.75 6.71
N LEU A 36 -11.54 23.12 6.28
CA LEU A 36 -11.30 21.70 6.51
C LEU A 36 -10.37 21.58 7.70
N GLY A 37 -10.83 20.95 8.78
CA GLY A 37 -9.94 20.43 9.81
C GLY A 37 -9.33 19.13 9.30
N VAL A 38 -8.00 19.08 9.19
CA VAL A 38 -7.27 17.93 8.66
C VAL A 38 -6.28 17.40 9.71
N GLU A 39 -6.13 16.09 9.78
CA GLU A 39 -5.08 15.40 10.52
C GLU A 39 -4.01 14.91 9.53
N TRP A 40 -2.79 15.38 9.69
CA TRP A 40 -1.67 15.05 8.80
C TRP A 40 -1.15 13.64 9.01
N ASP A 41 -0.59 13.09 7.93
CA ASP A 41 0.14 11.83 8.03
C ASP A 41 1.41 11.95 8.85
N ASN A 42 2.18 12.99 8.54
CA ASN A 42 3.34 13.43 9.31
C ASN A 42 2.89 14.47 10.35
N PRO A 43 2.94 14.15 11.65
CA PRO A 43 2.49 15.08 12.69
C PRO A 43 3.32 16.37 12.77
N ASP A 44 4.54 16.39 12.25
CA ASP A 44 5.41 17.59 12.26
C ASP A 44 4.90 18.70 11.32
N ARG A 45 4.03 18.34 10.36
CA ARG A 45 3.41 19.30 9.44
C ARG A 45 2.28 20.10 10.08
N GLY A 46 1.65 19.55 11.11
CA GLY A 46 0.51 20.20 11.75
C GLY A 46 0.92 21.27 12.75
N LYS A 47 -0.10 21.84 13.39
CA LYS A 47 0.02 23.02 14.25
C LYS A 47 -0.67 22.87 15.61
N HIS A 48 -1.69 22.03 15.68
CA HIS A 48 -2.57 21.91 16.85
C HIS A 48 -3.17 20.50 16.94
N ASP A 49 -3.94 20.24 18.00
CA ASP A 49 -4.59 18.96 18.29
C ASP A 49 -5.99 18.82 17.68
N GLY A 50 -6.48 19.89 17.06
CA GLY A 50 -7.82 20.00 16.46
C GLY A 50 -8.72 21.04 17.15
N SER A 51 -8.15 21.77 18.12
CA SER A 51 -8.75 22.94 18.73
C SER A 51 -8.33 24.27 18.08
N HIS A 52 -9.17 25.30 18.21
CA HIS A 52 -8.86 26.69 17.90
C HIS A 52 -9.55 27.59 18.93
N GLU A 53 -8.82 28.55 19.52
CA GLU A 53 -9.36 29.49 20.52
C GLU A 53 -10.14 28.81 21.67
N GLY A 54 -9.63 27.67 22.16
CA GLY A 54 -10.24 26.90 23.25
C GLY A 54 -11.45 26.04 22.85
N VAL A 55 -11.89 26.07 21.59
CA VAL A 55 -12.96 25.22 21.07
C VAL A 55 -12.36 24.00 20.36
N SER A 56 -12.78 22.80 20.73
CA SER A 56 -12.36 21.55 20.09
C SER A 56 -13.30 21.19 18.94
N TYR A 57 -12.78 21.12 17.72
CA TYR A 57 -13.56 20.77 16.51
C TYR A 57 -13.37 19.31 16.11
N PHE A 58 -12.17 18.78 16.31
CA PHE A 58 -11.81 17.39 16.06
C PHE A 58 -10.64 17.00 16.96
N THR A 59 -10.29 15.71 16.97
CA THR A 59 -9.16 15.18 17.73
C THR A 59 -8.09 14.63 16.78
N CYS A 60 -6.83 14.79 17.19
CA CYS A 60 -5.67 14.24 16.49
C CYS A 60 -4.98 13.19 17.35
N ARG A 61 -4.29 12.25 16.70
CA ARG A 61 -3.42 11.26 17.34
C ARG A 61 -2.16 11.88 17.94
N HIS A 62 -1.75 13.05 17.43
CA HIS A 62 -0.61 13.80 17.90
C HIS A 62 -1.05 15.22 18.32
N PRO A 63 -0.50 15.80 19.40
CA PRO A 63 -0.87 17.14 19.87
C PRO A 63 -0.67 18.26 18.85
N THR A 64 0.19 18.03 17.85
CA THR A 64 0.45 18.96 16.75
C THR A 64 -0.03 18.42 15.41
N GLY A 65 -0.73 17.29 15.36
CA GLY A 65 -1.02 16.60 14.10
C GLY A 65 -2.09 17.26 13.22
N GLY A 66 -2.80 18.26 13.73
CA GLY A 66 -3.94 18.90 13.10
C GLY A 66 -3.63 20.24 12.42
N SER A 67 -4.43 20.60 11.43
CA SER A 67 -4.47 21.95 10.84
C SER A 67 -5.85 22.30 10.31
N PHE A 68 -6.19 23.58 10.30
CA PHE A 68 -7.29 24.10 9.49
C PHE A 68 -6.77 24.59 8.14
N VAL A 69 -7.29 24.03 7.05
CA VAL A 69 -6.92 24.39 5.67
C VAL A 69 -8.13 24.90 4.90
N ARG A 70 -7.91 25.83 3.97
CA ARG A 70 -8.97 26.30 3.08
C ARG A 70 -9.30 25.19 2.07
N PRO A 71 -10.58 24.94 1.75
CA PRO A 71 -10.98 23.93 0.77
C PRO A 71 -10.21 24.00 -0.54
N VAL A 72 -9.98 25.21 -1.08
CA VAL A 72 -9.22 25.44 -2.33
C VAL A 72 -7.75 25.01 -2.29
N LYS A 73 -7.20 24.73 -1.11
CA LYS A 73 -5.82 24.26 -0.92
C LYS A 73 -5.73 22.74 -0.75
N ALA A 74 -6.87 22.05 -0.72
CA ALA A 74 -6.95 20.60 -0.56
C ALA A 74 -7.39 19.96 -1.88
N SER A 75 -6.59 19.02 -2.36
CA SER A 75 -6.96 18.13 -3.45
C SER A 75 -7.59 16.86 -2.87
N PHE A 76 -8.79 16.53 -3.32
CA PHE A 76 -9.42 15.22 -3.03
C PHE A 76 -8.93 14.14 -4.01
N GLY A 77 -7.95 14.44 -4.85
CA GLY A 77 -7.41 13.49 -5.80
C GLY A 77 -8.34 13.22 -6.97
N VAL A 78 -8.05 12.13 -7.67
CA VAL A 78 -8.72 11.71 -8.90
C VAL A 78 -9.01 10.22 -8.88
N ASP A 79 -9.91 9.76 -9.74
CA ASP A 79 -10.12 8.33 -9.92
C ASP A 79 -8.92 7.63 -10.58
N TYR A 80 -8.93 6.30 -10.50
CA TYR A 80 -7.89 5.45 -11.08
C TYR A 80 -7.60 5.75 -12.56
N LEU A 81 -8.62 5.88 -13.42
CA LEU A 81 -8.40 6.08 -14.85
C LEU A 81 -7.89 7.48 -15.15
N ALA A 82 -8.38 8.50 -14.45
CA ALA A 82 -7.82 9.85 -14.53
C ALA A 82 -6.33 9.86 -14.14
N ALA A 83 -5.93 9.12 -13.11
CA ALA A 83 -4.52 8.98 -12.74
C ALA A 83 -3.69 8.22 -13.79
N VAL A 84 -4.23 7.15 -14.38
CA VAL A 84 -3.58 6.45 -15.51
C VAL A 84 -3.37 7.40 -16.67
N ARG A 85 -4.38 8.18 -17.06
CA ARG A 85 -4.27 9.15 -18.15
C ARG A 85 -3.19 10.19 -17.87
N GLN A 86 -3.18 10.77 -16.66
CA GLN A 86 -2.15 11.72 -16.25
C GLN A 86 -0.73 11.16 -16.34
N VAL A 87 -0.52 9.88 -16.02
CA VAL A 87 0.81 9.26 -16.02
C VAL A 87 1.23 8.79 -17.42
N TYR A 88 0.30 8.28 -18.22
CA TYR A 88 0.64 7.55 -19.46
C TYR A 88 0.25 8.27 -20.76
N GLU A 89 -0.54 9.35 -20.70
CA GLU A 89 -0.83 10.22 -21.87
C GLU A 89 0.22 11.31 -22.08
N MET A 90 0.90 11.76 -21.01
CA MET A 90 1.81 12.92 -21.03
C MET A 90 3.15 12.72 -21.77
N ASP A 91 3.45 11.52 -22.29
CA ASP A 91 4.65 11.25 -23.11
C ASP A 91 4.68 11.97 -24.49
N THR A 92 3.68 12.80 -24.82
CA THR A 92 3.54 13.39 -26.17
C THR A 92 3.84 14.89 -26.28
N GLU A 93 3.96 15.64 -25.18
CA GLU A 93 4.26 17.09 -25.26
C GLU A 93 5.74 17.43 -25.05
N ASP A 94 6.50 16.64 -24.28
CA ASP A 94 7.91 16.92 -23.98
C ASP A 94 8.90 16.61 -25.13
N VAL A 95 8.44 16.02 -26.23
CA VAL A 95 9.31 15.67 -27.39
C VAL A 95 9.30 16.75 -28.49
N LEU A 96 8.52 17.83 -28.36
CA LEU A 96 8.35 18.84 -29.43
C LEU A 96 8.77 20.26 -29.07
N SER A 97 9.56 20.49 -28.02
CA SER A 97 9.99 21.85 -27.64
C SER A 97 11.45 22.21 -27.97
N GLU A 98 12.22 21.33 -28.62
CA GLU A 98 13.47 21.73 -29.28
C GLU A 98 13.28 21.78 -30.81
N ASP A 99 13.42 23.01 -31.32
CA ASP A 99 13.47 23.43 -32.72
C ASP A 99 12.14 23.52 -33.52
N VAL A 100 11.65 24.75 -33.71
CA VAL A 100 11.79 25.49 -34.98
C VAL A 100 11.13 26.87 -34.83
N SER A 101 11.95 27.92 -34.86
CA SER A 101 11.51 29.25 -35.28
C SER A 101 11.31 29.26 -36.79
N SER A 102 10.08 29.37 -37.30
CA SER A 102 9.73 30.25 -38.44
C SER A 102 8.27 30.11 -38.91
N SER A 103 7.58 31.27 -38.90
CA SER A 103 6.57 31.77 -39.83
C SER A 103 5.59 30.81 -40.54
N SER A 104 4.31 31.03 -40.21
CA SER A 104 3.13 31.01 -41.11
C SER A 104 2.66 29.69 -41.74
N SER A 105 1.36 29.43 -41.47
CA SER A 105 0.42 28.54 -42.16
C SER A 105 0.25 27.09 -41.66
N LYS A 106 -1.02 26.83 -41.31
CA LYS A 106 -1.70 25.56 -41.05
C LYS A 106 -1.39 24.92 -39.70
N ARG A 107 -2.28 25.18 -38.73
CA ARG A 107 -2.50 24.30 -37.57
C ARG A 107 -2.82 22.91 -38.09
N ILE A 108 -1.80 22.07 -38.21
CA ILE A 108 -1.95 20.63 -38.39
C ILE A 108 -2.64 20.15 -37.11
N LYS A 109 -3.92 19.77 -37.21
CA LYS A 109 -4.60 19.00 -36.17
C LYS A 109 -3.97 17.60 -36.21
N TRP A 110 -2.95 17.41 -35.39
CA TRP A 110 -2.40 16.08 -35.14
C TRP A 110 -3.50 15.27 -34.47
N PHE A 111 -4.07 14.32 -35.22
CA PHE A 111 -4.90 13.28 -34.64
C PHE A 111 -3.99 12.45 -33.74
N ILE A 112 -3.94 12.79 -32.45
CA ILE A 112 -3.28 11.96 -31.45
C ILE A 112 -4.06 10.64 -31.47
N LYS A 113 -3.45 9.60 -32.02
CA LYS A 113 -4.00 8.25 -31.96
C LYS A 113 -4.00 7.87 -30.49
N GLU A 114 -5.18 7.89 -29.87
CA GLU A 114 -5.42 7.53 -28.48
C GLU A 114 -4.61 6.26 -28.16
N ARG A 115 -3.62 6.40 -27.27
CA ARG A 115 -2.72 5.30 -26.92
C ARG A 115 -3.60 4.27 -26.23
N SER A 116 -3.77 3.10 -26.83
CA SER A 116 -4.60 2.06 -26.23
C SER A 116 -3.95 1.57 -24.95
N PHE A 117 -4.54 1.93 -23.80
CA PHE A 117 -4.10 1.46 -22.48
C PHE A 117 -4.33 -0.04 -22.28
N GLN A 118 -5.01 -0.70 -23.22
CA GLN A 118 -5.20 -2.15 -23.20
C GLN A 118 -3.89 -2.92 -23.29
N SER A 119 -2.80 -2.31 -23.77
CA SER A 119 -1.48 -2.94 -23.80
C SER A 119 -0.75 -2.91 -22.45
N LEU A 120 -1.22 -2.14 -21.47
CA LEU A 120 -0.57 -2.02 -20.16
C LEU A 120 -0.70 -3.32 -19.38
N THR A 121 0.44 -3.93 -19.05
CA THR A 121 0.55 -5.07 -18.14
C THR A 121 0.94 -4.65 -16.72
N SER A 122 1.52 -3.47 -16.55
CA SER A 122 1.91 -2.91 -15.26
C SER A 122 1.56 -1.44 -15.18
N VAL A 123 0.88 -1.05 -14.10
CA VAL A 123 0.43 0.33 -13.85
C VAL A 123 1.06 0.82 -12.54
N LEU A 124 1.82 1.91 -12.62
CA LEU A 124 2.64 2.45 -11.53
C LEU A 124 2.11 3.82 -11.10
N LEU A 125 1.21 3.84 -10.13
CA LEU A 125 0.57 5.04 -9.58
C LEU A 125 1.05 5.36 -8.16
N GLY A 126 2.19 4.80 -7.76
CA GLY A 126 2.82 5.08 -6.48
C GLY A 126 3.00 6.58 -6.26
N GLY A 127 2.54 7.07 -5.11
CA GLY A 127 2.59 8.47 -4.72
C GLY A 127 1.61 9.41 -5.46
N ARG A 128 0.77 8.91 -6.37
CA ARG A 128 -0.24 9.71 -7.07
C ARG A 128 -1.49 9.90 -6.21
N GLU A 129 -2.29 10.89 -6.54
CA GLU A 129 -3.48 11.27 -5.76
C GLU A 129 -4.71 10.44 -6.13
N VAL A 130 -4.56 9.11 -6.27
CA VAL A 130 -5.69 8.21 -6.57
C VAL A 130 -6.60 8.13 -5.35
N ASN A 131 -7.89 8.45 -5.51
CA ASN A 131 -8.89 8.50 -4.44
C ASN A 131 -10.27 7.98 -4.90
N GLY A 132 -10.28 6.87 -5.65
CA GLY A 132 -11.51 6.19 -6.06
C GLY A 132 -11.36 5.36 -7.33
N CYS A 133 -12.35 4.51 -7.60
CA CYS A 133 -12.39 3.64 -8.79
C CYS A 133 -12.90 4.33 -10.06
N GLY A 134 -13.68 5.41 -9.93
CA GLY A 134 -14.36 6.04 -11.06
C GLY A 134 -15.61 5.26 -11.49
N ALA A 135 -16.06 5.45 -12.74
CA ALA A 135 -17.28 4.84 -13.25
C ALA A 135 -17.15 3.32 -13.43
N ASP A 136 -18.23 2.60 -13.13
CA ASP A 136 -18.26 1.14 -13.21
C ASP A 136 -18.04 0.61 -14.63
N GLY A 137 -17.30 -0.49 -14.75
CA GLY A 137 -16.94 -1.15 -16.00
C GLY A 137 -15.89 -0.43 -16.87
N GLU A 138 -15.57 0.84 -16.62
CA GLU A 138 -14.63 1.60 -17.45
C GLU A 138 -13.18 1.13 -17.29
N ILE A 139 -12.79 0.69 -16.09
CA ILE A 139 -11.43 0.15 -15.85
C ILE A 139 -11.22 -1.11 -16.70
N ARG A 140 -12.20 -2.00 -16.72
CA ARG A 140 -12.16 -3.24 -17.48
C ARG A 140 -12.01 -2.99 -18.98
N LYS A 141 -12.67 -1.96 -19.51
CA LYS A 141 -12.58 -1.59 -20.93
C LYS A 141 -11.24 -0.96 -21.28
N THR A 142 -10.71 -0.14 -20.37
CA THR A 142 -9.55 0.71 -20.63
C THR A 142 -8.23 0.00 -20.38
N THR A 143 -8.09 -0.70 -19.25
CA THR A 143 -6.86 -1.39 -18.83
C THR A 143 -7.07 -2.89 -18.53
N PRO A 144 -7.64 -3.69 -19.47
CA PRO A 144 -7.99 -5.10 -19.23
C PRO A 144 -6.83 -6.03 -18.92
N ASN A 145 -5.61 -5.70 -19.38
CA ASN A 145 -4.46 -6.60 -19.34
C ASN A 145 -3.48 -6.32 -18.19
N VAL A 146 -3.86 -5.48 -17.22
CA VAL A 146 -3.00 -5.16 -16.08
C VAL A 146 -2.85 -6.37 -15.17
N GLU A 147 -1.60 -6.79 -14.96
CA GLU A 147 -1.18 -7.90 -14.12
C GLU A 147 -0.51 -7.41 -12.83
N TRP A 148 0.08 -6.21 -12.84
CA TRP A 148 0.69 -5.57 -11.67
C TRP A 148 0.19 -4.13 -11.49
N LEU A 149 -0.27 -3.79 -10.28
CA LEU A 149 -0.75 -2.46 -9.93
C LEU A 149 -0.08 -1.93 -8.67
N ASP A 150 0.58 -0.78 -8.80
CA ASP A 150 1.13 -0.02 -7.67
C ASP A 150 0.26 1.20 -7.36
N LEU A 151 -0.35 1.17 -6.18
CA LEU A 151 -1.17 2.21 -5.56
C LEU A 151 -0.60 2.61 -4.19
N SER A 152 0.71 2.43 -3.97
CA SER A 152 1.36 2.81 -2.72
C SER A 152 1.32 4.32 -2.49
N GLY A 153 1.06 4.73 -1.25
CA GLY A 153 1.02 6.13 -0.86
C GLY A 153 0.02 6.94 -1.70
N THR A 154 -1.13 6.37 -2.03
CA THR A 154 -2.21 7.10 -2.71
C THR A 154 -3.12 7.78 -1.68
N LEU A 155 -4.26 8.29 -2.13
CA LEU A 155 -5.31 8.86 -1.27
C LEU A 155 -6.43 7.84 -1.01
N LEU A 156 -6.28 6.56 -1.34
CA LEU A 156 -7.28 5.56 -0.99
C LEU A 156 -7.40 5.42 0.54
N SER A 157 -8.65 5.46 1.03
CA SER A 157 -8.99 5.36 2.46
C SER A 157 -9.79 4.13 2.85
N CYS A 158 -10.29 3.35 1.91
CA CYS A 158 -11.19 2.23 2.19
C CYS A 158 -10.95 1.05 1.24
N TRP A 159 -11.36 -0.13 1.65
CA TRP A 159 -11.18 -1.35 0.86
C TRP A 159 -12.24 -1.51 -0.21
N GLU A 160 -13.37 -0.83 -0.08
CA GLU A 160 -14.45 -0.76 -1.04
C GLU A 160 -13.91 -0.21 -2.38
N ASP A 161 -13.24 0.95 -2.36
CA ASP A 161 -12.62 1.52 -3.56
C ASP A 161 -11.54 0.63 -4.16
N VAL A 162 -10.68 0.04 -3.32
CA VAL A 162 -9.64 -0.91 -3.75
C VAL A 162 -10.30 -2.10 -4.47
N SER A 163 -11.36 -2.65 -3.90
CA SER A 163 -12.07 -3.80 -4.44
C SER A 163 -12.77 -3.47 -5.75
N SER A 164 -13.40 -2.30 -5.84
CA SER A 164 -14.04 -1.82 -7.08
C SER A 164 -13.04 -1.61 -8.22
N ILE A 165 -11.77 -1.28 -7.91
CA ILE A 165 -10.69 -1.26 -8.91
C ILE A 165 -10.29 -2.68 -9.30
N THR A 166 -10.00 -3.54 -8.33
CA THR A 166 -9.39 -4.86 -8.58
C THR A 166 -10.37 -5.85 -9.19
N GLU A 167 -11.67 -5.76 -8.87
CA GLU A 167 -12.74 -6.57 -9.48
C GLU A 167 -12.82 -6.39 -11.00
N GLN A 168 -12.43 -5.22 -11.49
CA GLN A 168 -12.41 -4.93 -12.93
C GLN A 168 -11.13 -5.42 -13.62
N LEU A 169 -10.08 -5.72 -12.87
CA LEU A 169 -8.76 -6.16 -13.34
C LEU A 169 -8.62 -7.69 -13.19
N VAL A 170 -9.31 -8.44 -14.03
CA VAL A 170 -9.40 -9.91 -13.95
C VAL A 170 -8.07 -10.65 -14.08
N ARG A 171 -7.04 -10.00 -14.63
CA ARG A 171 -5.67 -10.54 -14.78
C ARG A 171 -4.71 -10.09 -13.67
N LEU A 172 -5.17 -9.32 -12.69
CA LEU A 172 -4.30 -8.74 -11.67
C LEU A 172 -3.72 -9.83 -10.76
N GLU A 173 -2.40 -9.99 -10.83
CA GLU A 173 -1.65 -10.95 -10.02
C GLU A 173 -0.90 -10.28 -8.87
N GLY A 174 -0.54 -9.00 -8.99
CA GLY A 174 0.19 -8.27 -7.96
C GLY A 174 -0.37 -6.88 -7.67
N LEU A 175 -0.52 -6.57 -6.39
CA LEU A 175 -1.08 -5.32 -5.90
C LEU A 175 -0.21 -4.76 -4.77
N GLN A 176 0.16 -3.50 -4.91
CA GLN A 176 0.97 -2.78 -3.95
C GLN A 176 0.16 -1.60 -3.37
N LEU A 177 -0.08 -1.63 -2.06
CA LEU A 177 -0.92 -0.69 -1.32
C LEU A 177 -0.20 -0.12 -0.08
N SER A 178 1.12 -0.24 -0.01
CA SER A 178 1.90 0.28 1.11
C SER A 178 1.67 1.78 1.34
N SER A 179 1.81 2.23 2.58
CA SER A 179 1.71 3.64 2.96
C SER A 179 0.33 4.28 2.69
N ASN A 180 -0.74 3.48 2.63
CA ASN A 180 -2.12 3.97 2.61
C ASN A 180 -2.76 3.87 3.99
N ARG A 181 -3.75 4.71 4.28
CA ARG A 181 -4.53 4.65 5.54
C ARG A 181 -5.90 4.03 5.30
N LEU A 182 -5.92 2.75 4.95
CA LEU A 182 -7.14 2.02 4.64
C LEU A 182 -7.92 1.66 5.91
N THR A 183 -9.19 2.04 5.93
CA THR A 183 -10.15 1.65 6.98
C THR A 183 -10.63 0.24 6.69
N LEU A 184 -10.56 -0.65 7.68
CA LEU A 184 -11.01 -2.03 7.51
C LEU A 184 -12.52 -2.08 7.21
N PRO A 185 -12.95 -2.87 6.20
CA PRO A 185 -14.35 -2.99 5.85
C PRO A 185 -15.11 -3.69 6.98
N SER A 186 -16.39 -3.33 7.12
CA SER A 186 -17.26 -3.91 8.15
C SER A 186 -17.60 -5.38 7.85
N ASP A 187 -17.74 -5.71 6.56
CA ASP A 187 -17.89 -7.07 6.06
C ASP A 187 -16.78 -7.35 5.05
N CYS A 188 -15.72 -8.05 5.48
CA CYS A 188 -14.62 -8.33 4.58
C CYS A 188 -14.89 -9.52 3.63
N LEU A 189 -15.98 -10.28 3.80
CA LEU A 189 -16.36 -11.33 2.84
C LEU A 189 -17.01 -10.75 1.58
N ALA A 190 -17.59 -9.56 1.67
CA ALA A 190 -18.19 -8.85 0.55
C ALA A 190 -17.22 -8.72 -0.65
N HIS A 191 -15.92 -8.59 -0.40
CA HIS A 191 -14.91 -8.28 -1.42
C HIS A 191 -14.09 -9.48 -1.90
N ARG A 192 -14.38 -10.71 -1.45
CA ARG A 192 -13.58 -11.91 -1.75
C ARG A 192 -13.34 -12.15 -3.26
N HIS A 193 -14.30 -11.77 -4.09
CA HIS A 193 -14.27 -12.00 -5.53
C HIS A 193 -13.34 -11.00 -6.24
N ALA A 194 -13.13 -9.82 -5.66
CA ALA A 194 -12.30 -8.76 -6.21
C ALA A 194 -10.79 -9.07 -6.19
N PHE A 195 -10.37 -10.10 -5.45
CA PHE A 195 -8.97 -10.49 -5.28
C PHE A 195 -8.69 -11.94 -5.72
N CYS A 196 -9.58 -12.55 -6.51
CA CYS A 196 -9.50 -13.97 -6.85
C CYS A 196 -8.27 -14.36 -7.69
N SER A 197 -7.74 -13.45 -8.51
CA SER A 197 -6.52 -13.66 -9.30
C SER A 197 -5.23 -13.25 -8.59
N LEU A 198 -5.34 -12.61 -7.41
CA LEU A 198 -4.22 -11.95 -6.77
C LEU A 198 -3.28 -12.98 -6.10
N LYS A 199 -1.99 -12.91 -6.47
CA LYS A 199 -0.92 -13.75 -5.94
C LYS A 199 -0.01 -12.99 -4.97
N VAL A 200 0.11 -11.68 -5.15
CA VAL A 200 1.01 -10.80 -4.39
C VAL A 200 0.24 -9.58 -3.88
N LEU A 201 0.29 -9.34 -2.58
CA LEU A 201 -0.32 -8.17 -1.93
C LEU A 201 0.63 -7.51 -0.96
N VAL A 202 1.05 -6.27 -1.23
CA VAL A 202 2.02 -5.57 -0.37
C VAL A 202 1.33 -4.44 0.39
N LEU A 203 1.44 -4.44 1.73
CA LEU A 203 0.68 -3.55 2.64
C LEU A 203 1.57 -2.90 3.72
N ASN A 204 2.83 -2.63 3.41
CA ASN A 204 3.77 -2.09 4.38
C ASN A 204 3.34 -0.68 4.83
N SER A 205 3.57 -0.34 6.11
CA SER A 205 3.31 1.01 6.63
C SER A 205 1.86 1.52 6.50
N SER A 206 0.87 0.62 6.44
CA SER A 206 -0.55 1.00 6.28
C SER A 206 -1.34 1.19 7.59
N GLN A 207 -0.65 1.29 8.73
CA GLN A 207 -1.23 1.55 10.07
C GLN A 207 -2.28 0.54 10.57
N LEU A 208 -2.33 -0.65 9.98
CA LEU A 208 -3.16 -1.76 10.45
C LEU A 208 -2.49 -2.41 11.67
N THR A 209 -3.23 -2.58 12.77
CA THR A 209 -2.73 -3.28 13.95
C THR A 209 -3.18 -4.74 13.97
N TRP A 210 -2.33 -5.65 14.45
CA TRP A 210 -2.62 -7.08 14.52
C TRP A 210 -3.92 -7.44 15.28
N PRO A 211 -4.26 -6.80 16.41
CA PRO A 211 -5.54 -7.04 17.07
C PRO A 211 -6.74 -6.75 16.18
N GLN A 212 -6.71 -5.67 15.38
CA GLN A 212 -7.81 -5.32 14.47
C GLN A 212 -7.99 -6.33 13.33
N VAL A 213 -6.90 -6.97 12.90
CA VAL A 213 -6.91 -8.05 11.90
C VAL A 213 -7.43 -9.36 12.52
N CYS A 214 -7.12 -9.64 13.80
CA CYS A 214 -7.49 -10.90 14.45
C CYS A 214 -8.87 -10.95 15.12
N THR A 215 -9.36 -9.85 15.71
CA THR A 215 -10.68 -9.86 16.40
C THR A 215 -11.86 -9.84 15.44
N ARG A 216 -11.63 -9.54 14.15
CA ARG A 216 -12.66 -9.46 13.11
C ARG A 216 -12.43 -10.46 11.98
N HIS A 217 -12.43 -11.76 12.28
CA HIS A 217 -12.67 -12.88 11.35
C HIS A 217 -11.49 -13.82 10.99
N PRO A 218 -11.63 -15.12 11.31
CA PRO A 218 -10.79 -16.23 10.84
C PRO A 218 -11.03 -16.70 9.39
N SER A 219 -12.03 -16.18 8.67
CA SER A 219 -12.58 -16.82 7.45
C SER A 219 -12.48 -15.99 6.16
N ILE A 220 -11.83 -14.83 6.20
CA ILE A 220 -11.89 -13.81 5.14
C ILE A 220 -10.85 -13.94 4.04
N ILE A 221 -9.89 -14.85 4.17
CA ILE A 221 -8.76 -14.87 3.24
C ILE A 221 -8.52 -16.30 2.79
N SER A 222 -8.65 -16.56 1.48
CA SER A 222 -8.08 -17.75 0.85
C SER A 222 -6.66 -17.96 1.38
N LEU A 223 -6.29 -19.19 1.72
CA LEU A 223 -4.99 -19.56 2.30
C LEU A 223 -3.79 -18.85 1.65
N ASP A 224 -3.86 -18.55 0.34
CA ASP A 224 -2.82 -17.88 -0.43
C ASP A 224 -2.65 -16.38 -0.11
N VAL A 225 -3.74 -15.63 0.08
CA VAL A 225 -3.68 -14.22 0.50
C VAL A 225 -3.41 -14.14 2.01
N PHE A 226 -3.82 -15.17 2.79
CA PHE A 226 -3.58 -15.24 4.23
C PHE A 226 -2.08 -15.38 4.49
N LEU A 227 -1.37 -16.19 3.70
CA LEU A 227 0.09 -16.35 3.72
C LEU A 227 0.86 -15.09 3.31
N TYR A 228 0.29 -14.22 2.47
CA TYR A 228 0.96 -12.98 2.03
C TYR A 228 0.69 -11.79 2.99
N PHE A 229 -0.49 -11.73 3.59
CA PHE A 229 -0.75 -10.91 4.79
C PHE A 229 0.16 -11.37 5.95
N PHE A 230 0.37 -12.69 6.08
CA PHE A 230 1.36 -13.32 6.96
C PHE A 230 2.78 -12.90 6.61
N PHE A 231 3.13 -12.70 5.34
CA PHE A 231 4.47 -12.33 4.87
C PHE A 231 4.80 -10.84 5.10
N CYS A 232 3.81 -9.94 5.04
CA CYS A 232 3.98 -8.51 5.35
C CYS A 232 3.97 -8.23 6.87
N LEU A 233 3.27 -9.05 7.67
CA LEU A 233 3.36 -9.07 9.14
C LEU A 233 4.47 -10.00 9.68
N PHE A 234 5.17 -10.70 8.80
CA PHE A 234 6.15 -11.77 9.10
C PHE A 234 7.37 -11.29 9.88
N VAL A 235 7.54 -9.97 9.93
CA VAL A 235 8.62 -9.31 10.64
C VAL A 235 8.23 -8.94 12.08
N LEU A 236 6.94 -8.90 12.43
CA LEU A 236 6.50 -8.25 13.66
C LEU A 236 6.01 -9.16 14.79
N GLN A 237 5.54 -10.41 14.58
CA GLN A 237 4.99 -11.20 15.71
C GLN A 237 5.17 -12.72 15.58
N LEU A 238 6.42 -13.20 15.43
CA LEU A 238 6.73 -14.62 15.25
C LEU A 238 6.52 -15.53 16.49
N LYS A 239 6.23 -15.01 17.69
CA LYS A 239 6.14 -15.84 18.91
C LYS A 239 4.73 -16.36 19.23
N ASN A 240 3.74 -15.47 19.33
CA ASN A 240 2.44 -15.84 19.91
C ASN A 240 1.49 -16.49 18.90
N VAL A 241 1.59 -16.12 17.63
CA VAL A 241 0.64 -16.54 16.60
C VAL A 241 1.00 -17.91 16.04
N TRP A 242 2.30 -18.17 15.84
CA TRP A 242 2.79 -19.48 15.41
C TRP A 242 2.44 -20.57 16.44
N TYR A 243 2.70 -20.30 17.73
CA TYR A 243 2.39 -21.22 18.82
C TYR A 243 0.87 -21.46 18.95
N ARG A 244 0.04 -20.42 18.82
CA ARG A 244 -1.43 -20.55 18.91
C ARG A 244 -2.05 -21.21 17.69
N ALA A 245 -1.53 -20.97 16.48
CA ALA A 245 -1.98 -21.65 15.26
C ALA A 245 -1.66 -23.15 15.34
N HIS A 246 -0.46 -23.51 15.76
CA HIS A 246 0.00 -24.90 15.91
C HIS A 246 -0.74 -25.64 17.05
N GLN A 247 -1.03 -24.95 18.17
CA GLN A 247 -1.95 -25.46 19.20
C GLN A 247 -3.37 -25.72 18.67
N HIS A 248 -3.84 -24.97 17.68
CA HIS A 248 -5.20 -25.10 17.14
C HIS A 248 -5.35 -26.25 16.14
N VAL A 249 -4.28 -26.63 15.44
CA VAL A 249 -4.24 -27.80 14.53
C VAL A 249 -3.60 -29.05 15.15
N GLY A 250 -3.20 -29.00 16.42
CA GLY A 250 -2.69 -30.14 17.17
C GLY A 250 -1.27 -30.59 16.79
N ASP A 251 -0.53 -29.77 16.04
CA ASP A 251 0.81 -30.08 15.57
C ASP A 251 1.80 -29.07 16.16
N LEU A 252 2.72 -29.51 17.01
CA LEU A 252 3.71 -28.65 17.69
C LEU A 252 5.13 -29.00 17.23
N PRO A 253 5.74 -28.26 16.28
CA PRO A 253 7.17 -28.38 16.05
C PRO A 253 7.96 -27.68 17.18
N PRO A 254 9.17 -28.13 17.51
CA PRO A 254 10.02 -27.51 18.52
C PRO A 254 10.92 -26.45 17.86
N ILE A 255 10.36 -25.32 17.41
CA ILE A 255 11.17 -24.24 16.85
C ILE A 255 10.93 -22.95 17.61
N SER A 256 12.01 -22.38 18.15
CA SER A 256 12.06 -21.12 18.89
C SER A 256 12.70 -20.03 18.01
N HIS A 257 12.48 -18.76 18.33
CA HIS A 257 13.24 -17.62 17.79
C HIS A 257 14.77 -17.70 17.96
N LEU A 258 15.25 -18.61 18.80
CA LEU A 258 16.67 -18.93 18.97
C LEU A 258 17.14 -20.09 18.08
N SER A 259 16.21 -20.77 17.42
CA SER A 259 16.52 -21.87 16.52
C SER A 259 17.25 -21.33 15.28
N PRO A 260 18.26 -22.05 14.77
CA PRO A 260 19.01 -21.61 13.61
C PRO A 260 18.12 -21.42 12.37
N ILE A 261 18.41 -20.39 11.58
CA ILE A 261 17.83 -20.17 10.25
C ILE A 261 18.49 -21.13 9.26
N TRP A 262 19.82 -21.23 9.25
CA TRP A 262 20.53 -22.17 8.38
C TRP A 262 20.83 -23.50 9.08
N GLY A 263 20.80 -24.60 8.33
CA GLY A 263 21.13 -25.95 8.83
C GLY A 263 20.09 -26.56 9.78
N ASN A 264 18.99 -25.86 10.06
CA ASN A 264 17.93 -26.36 10.93
C ASN A 264 17.09 -27.43 10.22
N VAL A 265 17.04 -28.61 10.84
CA VAL A 265 16.39 -29.76 10.23
C VAL A 265 14.87 -29.58 10.09
N CYS A 266 14.26 -28.81 10.98
CA CYS A 266 12.84 -28.51 10.99
C CYS A 266 12.48 -27.29 10.12
N PHE A 267 13.46 -26.57 9.57
CA PHE A 267 13.26 -25.41 8.67
C PHE A 267 13.85 -25.68 7.28
N LYS A 268 13.06 -26.38 6.45
CA LYS A 268 13.49 -26.87 5.11
C LYS A 268 14.01 -25.77 4.19
N ALA A 269 13.40 -24.57 4.20
CA ALA A 269 13.84 -23.43 3.39
C ALA A 269 15.25 -22.96 3.75
N GLY A 270 15.54 -22.86 5.05
CA GLY A 270 16.86 -22.54 5.59
C GLY A 270 17.95 -23.55 5.24
N ARG A 271 17.56 -24.83 5.08
CA ARG A 271 18.48 -25.90 4.67
C ARG A 271 18.74 -25.91 3.16
N ALA A 272 17.72 -25.60 2.36
CA ALA A 272 17.76 -25.72 0.90
C ALA A 272 18.43 -24.53 0.20
N ASP A 273 18.46 -23.34 0.82
CA ASP A 273 18.94 -22.11 0.19
C ASP A 273 20.36 -21.74 0.64
N GLY A 274 21.29 -21.66 -0.30
CA GLY A 274 22.68 -21.24 -0.05
C GLY A 274 22.83 -19.77 0.38
N GLY A 275 21.80 -18.95 0.17
CA GLY A 275 21.68 -17.60 0.69
C GLY A 275 21.60 -17.57 2.21
N PHE A 276 20.79 -18.44 2.83
CA PHE A 276 20.74 -18.55 4.30
C PHE A 276 22.06 -19.05 4.89
N ARG A 277 22.79 -19.92 4.17
CA ARG A 277 24.17 -20.29 4.56
C ARG A 277 25.08 -19.06 4.58
N THR A 278 24.99 -18.24 3.54
CA THR A 278 25.79 -17.02 3.41
C THR A 278 25.46 -16.03 4.53
N TRP A 279 24.19 -15.89 4.88
CA TRP A 279 23.72 -15.03 5.97
C TRP A 279 24.20 -15.54 7.34
N ALA A 280 24.15 -16.85 7.57
CA ALA A 280 24.66 -17.46 8.80
C ALA A 280 26.17 -17.26 8.97
N HIS A 281 26.94 -17.40 7.88
CA HIS A 281 28.38 -17.10 7.88
C HIS A 281 28.67 -15.61 8.12
N LYS A 282 27.72 -14.74 7.82
CA LYS A 282 27.78 -13.28 8.06
C LYS A 282 27.20 -12.86 9.41
N GLY A 283 26.78 -13.80 10.25
CA GLY A 283 26.34 -13.53 11.63
C GLY A 283 24.83 -13.57 11.86
N VAL A 284 24.01 -13.75 10.81
CA VAL A 284 22.56 -13.93 10.95
C VAL A 284 22.25 -15.41 11.13
N GLN A 285 22.41 -15.91 12.35
CA GLN A 285 22.25 -17.34 12.65
C GLN A 285 20.83 -17.70 13.04
N LYS A 286 20.12 -16.81 13.72
CA LYS A 286 18.75 -17.00 14.23
C LYS A 286 17.91 -15.76 13.93
N VAL A 287 16.60 -15.90 14.00
CA VAL A 287 15.66 -14.80 13.75
C VAL A 287 15.88 -13.64 14.72
N ALA A 288 16.27 -13.92 15.97
CA ALA A 288 16.60 -12.90 16.96
C ALA A 288 17.75 -11.96 16.54
N ASP A 289 18.67 -12.41 15.68
CA ASP A 289 19.79 -11.57 15.22
C ASP A 289 19.31 -10.44 14.30
N LEU A 290 18.13 -10.58 13.71
CA LEU A 290 17.53 -9.53 12.88
C LEU A 290 16.85 -8.43 13.71
N TYR A 291 16.91 -8.50 15.04
CA TYR A 291 16.34 -7.49 15.94
C TYR A 291 17.42 -6.70 16.66
N LYS A 292 17.18 -5.40 16.83
CA LYS A 292 17.95 -4.50 17.68
C LYS A 292 16.98 -3.67 18.52
N ASP A 293 17.19 -3.63 19.82
CA ASP A 293 16.36 -2.90 20.79
C ASP A 293 14.85 -3.24 20.67
N GLY A 294 14.56 -4.53 20.45
CA GLY A 294 13.18 -5.04 20.33
C GLY A 294 12.50 -4.73 18.99
N SER A 295 13.18 -4.05 18.07
CA SER A 295 12.69 -3.70 16.73
C SER A 295 13.43 -4.48 15.65
N LEU A 296 12.74 -4.93 14.60
CA LEU A 296 13.43 -5.58 13.49
C LEU A 296 14.25 -4.55 12.71
N LEU A 297 15.48 -4.92 12.34
CA LEU A 297 16.31 -4.18 11.40
C LEU A 297 15.63 -4.09 10.03
N THR A 298 15.62 -2.90 9.43
CA THR A 298 15.23 -2.70 8.03
C THR A 298 16.20 -3.41 7.09
N PHE A 299 15.82 -3.61 5.84
CA PHE A 299 16.69 -4.28 4.87
C PHE A 299 18.04 -3.57 4.68
N ASP A 300 18.03 -2.24 4.59
CA ASP A 300 19.27 -1.47 4.51
C ASP A 300 20.10 -1.63 5.79
N GLN A 301 19.46 -1.67 6.96
CA GLN A 301 20.13 -1.94 8.23
C GLN A 301 20.71 -3.36 8.29
N VAL A 302 20.03 -4.37 7.78
CA VAL A 302 20.55 -5.75 7.69
C VAL A 302 21.74 -5.82 6.73
N CYS A 303 21.64 -5.18 5.56
CA CYS A 303 22.75 -5.12 4.60
C CYS A 303 23.98 -4.43 5.19
N GLN A 304 23.78 -3.33 5.93
CA GLN A 304 24.85 -2.60 6.58
C GLN A 304 25.43 -3.37 7.78
N THR A 305 24.57 -3.97 8.60
CA THR A 305 24.96 -4.65 9.85
C THR A 305 25.69 -5.95 9.59
N TYR A 306 25.26 -6.71 8.58
CA TYR A 306 25.76 -8.05 8.28
C TYR A 306 26.53 -8.13 6.97
N ASP A 307 26.79 -7.00 6.31
CA ASP A 307 27.47 -6.93 5.00
C ASP A 307 26.79 -7.85 3.96
N ILE A 308 25.46 -7.92 3.98
CA ILE A 308 24.69 -8.80 3.10
C ILE A 308 24.47 -8.07 1.76
N PRO A 309 24.88 -8.64 0.61
CA PRO A 309 24.71 -7.96 -0.68
C PRO A 309 23.24 -7.81 -1.04
N LYS A 310 22.83 -6.63 -1.54
CA LYS A 310 21.43 -6.35 -1.92
C LYS A 310 20.82 -7.38 -2.88
N LYS A 311 21.64 -7.96 -3.77
CA LYS A 311 21.23 -9.03 -4.71
C LYS A 311 20.78 -10.34 -4.04
N HIS A 312 21.16 -10.61 -2.78
CA HIS A 312 20.72 -11.80 -2.05
C HIS A 312 19.24 -11.71 -1.66
N PHE A 313 18.72 -10.49 -1.48
CA PHE A 313 17.30 -10.24 -1.26
C PHE A 313 16.49 -10.66 -2.47
N LEU A 314 16.86 -10.17 -3.66
CA LEU A 314 16.21 -10.56 -4.91
C LEU A 314 16.28 -12.07 -5.13
N LYS A 315 17.36 -12.75 -4.70
CA LYS A 315 17.43 -14.23 -4.74
C LYS A 315 16.43 -14.93 -3.82
N ILE A 316 16.13 -14.40 -2.63
CA ILE A 316 15.07 -14.97 -1.77
C ILE A 316 13.70 -14.85 -2.44
N PHE A 317 13.46 -13.77 -3.19
CA PHE A 317 12.22 -13.56 -3.96
C PHE A 317 12.21 -14.26 -5.34
N THR A 318 13.36 -14.56 -5.95
CA THR A 318 13.49 -15.17 -7.28
C THR A 318 13.88 -16.65 -7.25
N SER A 319 14.29 -17.17 -6.09
CA SER A 319 14.56 -18.59 -5.90
C SER A 319 13.25 -19.36 -6.08
N LYS A 320 13.24 -20.26 -7.05
CA LYS A 320 12.14 -21.16 -7.42
C LYS A 320 11.62 -22.02 -6.25
N THR A 321 12.21 -21.93 -5.06
CA THR A 321 11.80 -22.63 -3.83
C THR A 321 10.40 -22.23 -3.35
N PHE A 322 9.91 -21.02 -3.64
CA PHE A 322 8.53 -20.64 -3.29
C PHE A 322 7.49 -20.92 -4.38
N HIS A 323 7.90 -21.14 -5.63
CA HIS A 323 6.99 -21.46 -6.73
C HIS A 323 6.51 -22.92 -6.73
N HIS A 324 7.08 -23.77 -5.85
CA HIS A 324 6.81 -25.21 -5.82
C HIS A 324 6.23 -25.74 -4.51
N VAL A 325 5.57 -24.90 -3.72
CA VAL A 325 4.60 -25.41 -2.74
C VAL A 325 3.30 -25.75 -3.47
N LYS A 326 3.35 -26.77 -4.35
CA LYS A 326 2.16 -27.56 -4.65
C LYS A 326 1.90 -28.39 -3.39
N ILE A 327 0.98 -27.93 -2.54
CA ILE A 327 0.39 -28.83 -1.55
C ILE A 327 -0.38 -29.86 -2.38
N GLN A 328 0.15 -31.08 -2.44
CA GLN A 328 -0.64 -32.22 -2.91
C GLN A 328 -1.80 -32.35 -1.92
N THR A 329 -2.99 -31.98 -2.40
CA THR A 329 -4.26 -32.32 -1.78
C THR A 329 -4.44 -33.83 -1.84
N HIS A 330 -4.51 -34.46 -0.67
CA HIS A 330 -5.25 -35.71 -0.49
C HIS A 330 -6.47 -35.43 0.35
#